data_AF-R5E617-F1
#
_entry.id   AF-R5E617-F1
#
_cell.length_a   1.000
_cell.length_b   1.000
_cell.length_c   1.000
_cell.angle_alpha   90.00
_cell.angle_beta   90.00
_cell.angle_gamma   90.00
#
_symmetry.space_group_name_H-M   'P 1'
#
loop_
_entity.id
_entity.type
_entity.pdbx_description
1 polymer ?
#
loop_
_entity_poly.entity_id
_entity_poly.type
_entity_poly.pdbx_seq_one_letter_code
_entity_poly.pdbx_strand_id
1 'polypeptide(L)'
;MQFIILMCCVVSIIISVLCLTVSMKNKNTDEYKRVNQQLDMMSQTFAAQISTLYDQLNRQNNLMVNNITALGRELRESQETQQGRAKEQLVNVQNEMKELRKENREILDKIREDTLGTLDSMRKSNWESLEQLRNDNQKSLDKINDTVNEKLQKTLDDKISQSFEAVNKRLAEVYEGLGEMKKVASGVTDLKNVLSNVKTRGIMGEIQLASILSEILAPEQFAEQVVLVPGKNEKVDFAVKLPGASADKTVYLPIDSKFPGDTYANLMSAYENGDVDDIKQKRILLVNEIKKCAKSIHDKYIIPPYTTDFAIMFLPFEGLYAEVVNMGLVEDLQKNYKVNIAGPSTMAAMLNSLQMGFRTLAIQKKSGEVWKILESAKKEFETFEDVLNKTRSRLRQADEELEKLIGVRTRAINRKLTNVTVLDEPQELD
;
A
#
# COMPACT_ATOMS: atom_id res chain seq x y z
N MET A 1 71.31 -38.99 66.83
CA MET A 1 71.73 -38.31 68.08
C MET A 1 71.53 -39.19 69.33
N GLN A 2 70.41 -39.92 69.46
CA GLN A 2 70.16 -40.82 70.61
C GLN A 2 71.12 -42.02 70.74
N PHE A 3 71.59 -42.61 69.62
CA PHE A 3 72.54 -43.73 69.65
C PHE A 3 73.93 -43.34 70.21
N ILE A 4 74.39 -42.12 69.97
CA ILE A 4 75.69 -41.62 70.45
C ILE A 4 75.66 -41.44 71.97
N ILE A 5 74.54 -40.94 72.50
CA ILE A 5 74.33 -40.77 73.95
C ILE A 5 74.31 -42.13 74.65
N LEU A 6 73.64 -43.13 74.09
CA LEU A 6 73.60 -44.49 74.65
C LEU A 6 75.00 -45.15 74.68
N MET A 7 75.79 -44.98 73.60
CA MET A 7 77.16 -45.49 73.53
C MET A 7 78.07 -44.84 74.57
N CYS A 8 77.98 -43.52 74.76
CA CYS A 8 78.73 -42.81 75.79
C CYS A 8 78.37 -43.26 77.22
N CYS A 9 77.09 -43.54 77.49
CA CYS A 9 76.65 -44.05 78.80
C CYS A 9 77.21 -45.45 79.08
N VAL A 10 77.19 -46.35 78.09
CA VAL A 10 77.73 -47.71 78.24
C VAL A 10 79.24 -47.70 78.46
N VAL A 11 79.98 -46.86 77.72
CA VAL A 11 81.44 -46.69 77.92
C VAL A 11 81.76 -46.13 79.30
N SER A 12 80.98 -45.16 79.79
CA SER A 12 81.15 -44.59 81.14
C SER A 12 80.93 -45.62 82.25
N ILE A 13 79.93 -46.51 82.10
CA ILE A 13 79.66 -47.58 83.05
C ILE A 13 80.81 -48.61 83.05
N ILE A 14 81.32 -48.99 81.87
CA ILE A 14 82.45 -49.92 81.76
C ILE A 14 83.70 -49.36 82.43
N ILE A 15 84.02 -48.08 82.21
CA ILE A 15 85.16 -47.39 82.84
C ILE A 15 84.98 -47.34 84.37
N SER A 16 83.77 -47.09 84.85
CA SER A 16 83.47 -47.05 86.29
C SER A 16 83.65 -48.42 86.95
N VAL A 17 83.24 -49.51 86.29
CA VAL A 17 83.42 -50.90 86.77
C VAL A 17 84.89 -51.31 86.72
N LEU A 18 85.64 -50.90 85.69
CA LEU A 18 87.07 -51.16 85.57
C LEU A 18 87.87 -50.43 86.67
N CYS A 19 87.52 -49.18 86.96
CA CYS A 19 88.09 -48.44 88.08
C CYS A 19 87.78 -49.10 89.43
N LEU A 20 86.55 -49.55 89.66
CA LEU A 20 86.15 -50.26 90.89
C LEU A 20 86.95 -51.56 91.10
N THR A 21 87.17 -52.34 90.05
CA THR A 21 87.90 -53.62 90.12
C THR A 21 89.41 -53.45 90.32
N VAL A 22 90.02 -52.45 89.69
CA VAL A 22 91.44 -52.08 89.93
C VAL A 22 91.63 -51.58 91.36
N SER A 23 90.67 -50.80 91.86
CA SER A 23 90.76 -50.15 93.16
C SER A 23 90.53 -51.14 94.33
N MET A 24 89.74 -52.21 94.14
CA MET A 24 89.59 -53.28 95.16
C MET A 24 90.86 -54.13 95.36
N LYS A 25 91.82 -54.08 94.43
CA LYS A 25 93.04 -54.91 94.50
C LYS A 25 94.24 -54.20 95.14
N ASN A 26 94.15 -52.90 95.44
CA ASN A 26 95.27 -52.14 95.99
C ASN A 26 94.81 -51.34 97.23
N LYS A 27 95.27 -51.74 98.42
CA LYS A 27 94.99 -51.03 99.69
C LYS A 27 95.82 -49.74 99.75
N ASN A 28 95.27 -48.63 99.26
CA ASN A 28 95.67 -47.27 99.63
C ASN A 28 94.41 -46.40 99.76
N THR A 29 94.09 -46.03 101.00
CA THR A 29 92.81 -45.45 101.44
C THR A 29 92.62 -43.98 101.04
N ASP A 30 93.66 -43.31 100.52
CA ASP A 30 93.63 -41.87 100.20
C ASP A 30 93.18 -41.54 98.76
N GLU A 31 93.38 -42.45 97.80
CA GLU A 31 92.91 -42.25 96.40
C GLU A 31 91.39 -42.38 96.28
N TYR A 32 90.78 -43.33 97.01
CA TYR A 32 89.32 -43.52 97.05
C TYR A 32 88.57 -42.28 97.54
N LYS A 33 89.10 -41.58 98.55
CA LYS A 33 88.49 -40.35 99.07
C LYS A 33 88.52 -39.21 98.05
N ARG A 34 89.60 -39.08 97.27
CA ARG A 34 89.72 -38.04 96.23
C ARG A 34 88.77 -38.29 95.05
N VAL A 35 88.64 -39.55 94.63
CA VAL A 35 87.72 -39.92 93.54
C VAL A 35 86.26 -39.73 93.95
N ASN A 36 85.87 -40.11 95.18
CA ASN A 36 84.51 -39.85 95.68
C ASN A 36 84.24 -38.34 95.84
N GLN A 37 85.21 -37.55 96.31
CA GLN A 37 85.06 -36.09 96.37
C GLN A 37 84.89 -35.45 94.98
N GLN A 38 85.61 -35.94 93.96
CA GLN A 38 85.43 -35.47 92.59
C GLN A 38 84.09 -35.89 91.99
N LEU A 39 83.62 -37.11 92.28
CA LEU A 39 82.30 -37.58 91.84
C LEU A 39 81.16 -36.78 92.47
N ASP A 40 81.25 -36.45 93.76
CA ASP A 40 80.26 -35.62 94.45
C ASP A 40 80.26 -34.18 93.89
N MET A 41 81.43 -33.60 93.63
CA MET A 41 81.53 -32.29 92.96
C MET A 41 80.96 -32.32 91.53
N MET A 42 81.19 -33.39 90.76
CA MET A 42 80.60 -33.57 89.44
C MET A 42 79.08 -33.73 89.50
N SER A 43 78.57 -34.52 90.45
CA SER A 43 77.13 -34.70 90.66
C SER A 43 76.44 -33.38 91.02
N GLN A 44 77.05 -32.59 91.90
CA GLN A 44 76.55 -31.27 92.28
C GLN A 44 76.60 -30.26 91.11
N THR A 45 77.66 -30.30 90.28
CA THR A 45 77.74 -29.42 89.10
C THR A 45 76.73 -29.81 88.02
N PHE A 46 76.47 -31.10 87.79
CA PHE A 46 75.43 -31.56 86.88
C PHE A 46 74.02 -31.20 87.37
N ALA A 47 73.74 -31.38 88.67
CA ALA A 47 72.46 -30.98 89.25
C ALA A 47 72.22 -29.45 89.12
N ALA A 48 73.27 -28.65 89.32
CA ALA A 48 73.22 -27.20 89.11
C ALA A 48 72.98 -26.85 87.63
N GLN A 49 73.62 -27.52 86.68
CA GLN A 49 73.43 -27.29 85.24
C GLN A 49 72.03 -27.68 84.76
N ILE A 50 71.45 -28.77 85.27
CA ILE A 50 70.08 -29.17 84.93
C ILE A 50 69.09 -28.13 85.47
N SER A 51 69.29 -27.65 86.70
CA SER A 51 68.44 -26.60 87.29
C SER A 51 68.49 -25.30 86.48
N THR A 52 69.67 -24.86 86.04
CA THR A 52 69.79 -23.64 85.24
C THR A 52 69.17 -23.78 83.85
N LEU A 53 69.28 -24.95 83.22
CA LEU A 53 68.61 -25.24 81.95
C LEU A 53 67.09 -25.27 82.10
N TYR A 54 66.57 -25.89 83.16
CA TYR A 54 65.14 -25.88 83.46
C TYR A 54 64.61 -24.46 83.69
N ASP A 55 65.36 -23.62 84.40
CA ASP A 55 65.00 -22.22 84.61
C ASP A 55 65.05 -21.39 83.33
N GLN A 56 66.06 -21.60 82.47
CA GLN A 56 66.14 -20.94 81.17
C GLN A 56 64.97 -21.33 80.27
N LEU A 57 64.63 -22.62 80.21
CA LEU A 57 63.50 -23.12 79.43
C LEU A 57 62.16 -22.55 79.93
N ASN A 58 61.96 -22.49 81.25
CA ASN A 58 60.77 -21.91 81.86
C ASN A 58 60.67 -20.40 81.58
N ARG A 59 61.78 -19.67 81.63
CA ARG A 59 61.81 -18.25 81.24
C ARG A 59 61.45 -18.07 79.76
N GLN A 60 61.98 -18.92 78.88
CA GLN A 60 61.65 -18.85 77.45
C GLN A 60 60.18 -19.16 77.18
N ASN A 61 59.63 -20.20 77.82
CA ASN A 61 58.21 -20.54 77.70
C ASN A 61 57.31 -19.40 78.22
N ASN A 62 57.65 -18.80 79.36
CA ASN A 62 56.87 -17.68 79.90
C ASN A 62 56.91 -16.43 78.99
N LEU A 63 58.07 -16.11 78.40
CA LEU A 63 58.19 -15.04 77.41
C LEU A 63 57.38 -15.34 76.14
N MET A 64 57.41 -16.59 75.67
CA MET A 64 56.64 -17.02 74.50
C MET A 64 55.13 -16.93 74.74
N VAL A 65 54.64 -17.38 75.89
CA VAL A 65 53.23 -17.27 76.29
C VAL A 65 52.80 -15.82 76.37
N ASN A 66 53.63 -14.94 76.96
CA ASN A 66 53.32 -13.51 77.04
C ASN A 66 53.25 -12.85 75.66
N ASN A 67 54.17 -13.18 74.75
CA ASN A 67 54.16 -12.65 73.38
C ASN A 67 52.95 -13.14 72.58
N ILE A 68 52.58 -14.42 72.70
CA ILE A 68 51.39 -14.99 72.04
C ILE A 68 50.11 -14.33 72.58
N THR A 69 50.04 -14.08 73.88
CA THR A 69 48.90 -13.42 74.51
C THR A 69 48.79 -11.95 74.07
N ALA A 70 49.92 -11.25 73.97
CA ALA A 70 49.96 -9.88 73.45
C ALA A 70 49.53 -9.80 71.98
N LEU A 71 50.04 -10.71 71.14
CA LEU A 71 49.67 -10.81 69.73
C LEU A 71 48.17 -11.13 69.57
N GLY A 72 47.63 -12.05 70.38
CA GLY A 72 46.21 -12.39 70.38
C GLY A 72 45.31 -11.20 70.79
N ARG A 73 45.79 -10.34 71.69
CA ARG A 73 45.07 -9.12 72.09
C ARG A 73 45.07 -8.08 70.99
N GLU A 74 46.22 -7.84 70.36
CA GLU A 74 46.38 -6.87 69.28
C GLU A 74 45.60 -7.27 68.02
N LEU A 75 45.59 -8.56 67.66
CA LEU A 75 44.76 -9.11 66.58
C LEU A 75 43.27 -8.91 66.86
N ARG A 76 42.83 -9.16 68.10
CA ARG A 76 41.42 -8.98 68.48
C ARG A 76 41.01 -7.52 68.43
N GLU A 77 41.82 -6.60 68.94
CA GLU A 77 41.57 -5.16 68.88
C GLU A 77 41.56 -4.64 67.42
N SER A 78 42.49 -5.13 66.59
CA SER A 78 42.53 -4.82 65.15
C SER A 78 41.29 -5.35 64.40
N GLN A 79 40.85 -6.56 64.74
CA GLN A 79 39.66 -7.16 64.12
C GLN A 79 38.37 -6.47 64.56
N GLU A 80 38.24 -6.10 65.84
CA GLU A 80 37.09 -5.34 66.36
C GLU A 80 37.01 -3.93 65.74
N THR A 81 38.14 -3.24 65.55
CA THR A 81 38.18 -1.93 64.87
C THR A 81 37.87 -2.02 63.38
N GLN A 82 38.37 -3.06 62.68
CA GLN A 82 37.99 -3.31 61.28
C GLN A 82 36.50 -3.64 61.11
N GLN A 83 35.94 -4.47 61.99
CA GLN A 83 34.50 -4.76 61.98
C GLN A 83 33.65 -3.53 62.30
N GLY A 84 34.10 -2.67 63.23
CA GLY A 84 33.44 -1.41 63.54
C GLY A 84 33.35 -0.49 62.32
N ARG A 85 34.49 -0.27 61.63
CA ARG A 85 34.55 0.55 60.40
C ARG A 85 33.72 -0.03 59.27
N ALA A 86 33.75 -1.36 59.07
CA ALA A 86 32.94 -2.03 58.05
C ALA A 86 31.43 -1.87 58.33
N LYS A 87 31.02 -1.97 59.60
CA LYS A 87 29.63 -1.77 60.01
C LYS A 87 29.18 -0.33 59.79
N GLU A 88 30.04 0.64 60.08
CA GLU A 88 29.78 2.06 59.86
C GLU A 88 29.64 2.39 58.36
N GLN A 89 30.54 1.87 57.51
CA GLN A 89 30.43 2.00 56.06
C GLN A 89 29.14 1.38 55.50
N LEU A 90 28.75 0.19 55.99
CA LEU A 90 27.49 -0.45 55.60
C LEU A 90 26.26 0.41 55.97
N VAL A 91 26.26 1.03 57.15
CA VAL A 91 25.18 1.94 57.58
C VAL A 91 25.12 3.18 56.69
N ASN A 92 26.26 3.77 56.33
CA ASN A 92 26.31 4.93 55.44
C ASN A 92 25.79 4.60 54.04
N VAL A 93 26.22 3.48 53.45
CA VAL A 93 25.72 3.01 52.15
C VAL A 93 24.22 2.70 52.21
N GLN A 94 23.72 2.12 53.30
CA GLN A 94 22.28 1.91 53.48
C GLN A 94 21.49 3.22 53.56
N ASN A 95 22.04 4.25 54.19
CA ASN A 95 21.40 5.56 54.29
C ASN A 95 21.39 6.29 52.94
N GLU A 96 22.50 6.29 52.19
CA GLU A 96 22.55 6.83 50.83
C GLU A 96 21.56 6.12 49.90
N MET A 97 21.47 4.79 49.98
CA MET A 97 20.50 4.03 49.19
C MET A 97 19.04 4.31 49.58
N LYS A 98 18.77 4.67 50.82
CA LYS A 98 17.43 5.12 51.25
C LYS A 98 17.09 6.49 50.68
N GLU A 99 18.01 7.44 50.74
CA GLU A 99 17.82 8.78 50.17
C GLU A 99 17.65 8.72 48.64
N LEU A 100 18.50 7.98 47.93
CA LEU A 100 18.36 7.76 46.48
C LEU A 100 17.02 7.12 46.10
N ARG A 101 16.50 6.20 46.90
CA ARG A 101 15.17 5.60 46.68
C ARG A 101 14.04 6.59 46.90
N LYS A 102 14.19 7.51 47.87
CA LYS A 102 13.23 8.56 48.16
C LYS A 102 13.21 9.59 47.03
N GLU A 103 14.37 10.07 46.60
CA GLU A 103 14.52 11.01 45.49
C GLU A 103 13.98 10.43 44.17
N ASN A 104 14.29 9.18 43.85
CA ASN A 104 13.73 8.50 42.68
C ASN A 104 12.20 8.37 42.75
N ARG A 105 11.62 8.15 43.93
CA ARG A 105 10.16 8.10 44.10
C ARG A 105 9.53 9.47 43.85
N GLU A 106 10.11 10.54 44.39
CA GLU A 106 9.64 11.91 44.20
C GLU A 106 9.72 12.34 42.72
N ILE A 107 10.78 11.96 42.01
CA ILE A 107 10.91 12.19 40.55
C ILE A 107 9.82 11.44 39.79
N LEU A 108 9.57 10.17 40.11
CA LEU A 108 8.52 9.38 39.46
C LEU A 108 7.12 9.95 39.70
N ASP A 109 6.84 10.44 40.91
CA ASP A 109 5.57 11.06 41.23
C ASP A 109 5.38 12.39 40.46
N LYS A 110 6.42 13.23 40.35
CA LYS A 110 6.40 14.43 39.50
C LYS A 110 6.17 14.12 38.03
N ILE A 111 6.89 13.12 37.48
CA ILE A 111 6.70 12.70 36.08
C ILE A 111 5.27 12.23 35.86
N ARG A 112 4.69 11.49 36.81
CA ARG A 112 3.30 11.04 36.72
C ARG A 112 2.32 12.21 36.74
N GLU A 113 2.54 13.20 37.62
CA GLU A 113 1.72 14.40 37.71
C GLU A 113 1.79 15.25 36.44
N ASP A 114 3.00 15.52 35.93
CA ASP A 114 3.21 16.27 34.68
C ASP A 114 2.62 15.56 33.46
N THR A 115 2.73 14.23 33.40
CA THR A 115 2.14 13.41 32.33
C THR A 115 0.62 13.48 32.37
N LEU A 116 0.01 13.39 33.55
CA LEU A 116 -1.44 13.53 33.71
C LEU A 116 -1.91 14.94 33.35
N GLY A 117 -1.18 15.99 33.74
CA GLY A 117 -1.47 17.37 33.38
C GLY A 117 -1.36 17.63 31.88
N THR A 118 -0.33 17.09 31.22
CA THR A 118 -0.14 17.19 29.77
C THR A 118 -1.25 16.47 29.00
N LEU A 119 -1.64 15.27 29.46
CA LEU A 119 -2.75 14.53 28.85
C LEU A 119 -4.09 15.24 29.02
N ASP A 120 -4.35 15.88 30.15
CA ASP A 120 -5.57 16.68 30.36
C ASP A 120 -5.60 17.92 29.44
N SER A 121 -4.45 18.60 29.32
CA SER A 121 -4.28 19.75 28.43
C SER A 121 -4.50 19.37 26.96
N MET A 122 -3.93 18.24 26.54
CA MET A 122 -4.10 17.71 25.19
C MET A 122 -5.56 17.28 24.92
N ARG A 123 -6.23 16.66 25.90
CA ARG A 123 -7.66 16.36 25.81
C ARG A 123 -8.51 17.61 25.64
N LYS A 124 -8.26 18.67 26.43
CA LYS A 124 -8.98 19.95 26.31
C LYS A 124 -8.77 20.61 24.96
N SER A 125 -7.52 20.72 24.49
CA SER A 125 -7.21 21.31 23.18
C SER A 125 -7.82 20.51 22.01
N ASN A 126 -7.80 19.18 22.09
CA ASN A 126 -8.46 18.33 21.09
C ASN A 126 -9.98 18.51 21.11
N TRP A 127 -10.58 18.66 22.29
CA TRP A 127 -12.02 18.89 22.43
C TRP A 127 -12.43 20.24 21.84
N GLU A 128 -11.68 21.31 22.14
CA GLU A 128 -11.88 22.65 21.55
C GLU A 128 -11.75 22.62 20.02
N SER A 129 -10.73 21.93 19.50
CA SER A 129 -10.51 21.80 18.05
C SER A 129 -11.66 21.04 17.36
N LEU A 130 -12.17 19.97 17.99
CA LEU A 130 -13.31 19.21 17.47
C LEU A 130 -14.60 20.01 17.50
N GLU A 131 -14.85 20.78 18.55
CA GLU A 131 -16.04 21.63 18.64
C GLU A 131 -15.98 22.80 17.64
N GLN A 132 -14.79 23.36 17.40
CA GLN A 132 -14.59 24.36 16.37
C GLN A 132 -14.84 23.79 14.97
N LEU A 133 -14.27 22.62 14.67
CA LEU A 133 -14.47 21.93 13.39
C LEU A 133 -15.95 21.57 13.16
N ARG A 134 -16.65 21.14 14.21
CA ARG A 134 -18.10 20.86 14.16
C ARG A 134 -18.90 22.13 13.87
N ASN A 135 -18.59 23.25 14.53
CA ASN A 135 -19.27 24.53 14.30
C ASN A 135 -18.99 25.10 12.91
N ASP A 136 -17.76 25.00 12.42
CA ASP A 136 -17.39 25.46 11.08
C ASP A 136 -18.04 24.59 10.00
N ASN A 137 -18.13 23.28 10.21
CA ASN A 137 -18.88 22.39 9.32
C ASN A 137 -20.37 22.73 9.30
N GLN A 138 -20.98 22.99 10.45
CA GLN A 138 -22.40 23.38 10.52
C GLN A 138 -22.64 24.68 9.74
N LYS A 139 -21.81 25.72 9.95
CA LYS A 139 -21.91 26.98 9.21
C LYS A 139 -21.71 26.80 7.70
N SER A 140 -20.78 25.93 7.31
CA SER A 140 -20.51 25.64 5.90
C SER A 140 -21.70 24.91 5.25
N LEU A 141 -22.30 23.94 5.96
CA LEU A 141 -23.51 23.25 5.52
C LEU A 141 -24.71 24.19 5.41
N ASP A 142 -24.91 25.08 6.38
CA ASP A 142 -25.99 26.08 6.34
C ASP A 142 -25.79 27.03 5.14
N LYS A 143 -24.56 27.50 4.92
CA LYS A 143 -24.22 28.35 3.77
C LYS A 143 -24.41 27.62 2.43
N ILE A 144 -24.10 26.33 2.36
CA ILE A 144 -24.37 25.49 1.19
C ILE A 144 -25.88 25.37 0.97
N ASN A 145 -26.65 25.09 2.02
CA ASN A 145 -28.11 24.99 1.94
C ASN A 145 -28.74 26.29 1.45
N ASP A 146 -28.30 27.44 1.98
CA ASP A 146 -28.78 28.75 1.55
C ASP A 146 -28.40 29.06 0.10
N THR A 147 -27.14 28.82 -0.28
CA THR A 147 -26.66 29.07 -1.65
C THR A 147 -27.33 28.14 -2.66
N VAL A 148 -27.54 26.88 -2.29
CA VAL A 148 -28.22 25.89 -3.13
C VAL A 148 -29.68 26.26 -3.27
N ASN A 149 -30.39 26.60 -2.19
CA ASN A 149 -31.78 27.05 -2.29
C ASN A 149 -31.91 28.31 -3.13
N GLU A 150 -31.07 29.32 -2.91
CA GLU A 150 -31.12 30.58 -3.68
C GLU A 150 -30.79 30.35 -5.16
N LYS A 151 -29.72 29.61 -5.48
CA LYS A 151 -29.37 29.34 -6.88
C LYS A 151 -30.34 28.40 -7.56
N LEU A 152 -30.84 27.37 -6.87
CA LEU A 152 -31.76 26.41 -7.45
C LEU A 152 -33.10 27.08 -7.70
N GLN A 153 -33.62 27.86 -6.74
CA GLN A 153 -34.88 28.58 -6.89
C GLN A 153 -34.77 29.68 -7.96
N LYS A 154 -33.69 30.47 -7.97
CA LYS A 154 -33.48 31.48 -9.01
C LYS A 154 -33.26 30.86 -10.40
N THR A 155 -32.47 29.80 -10.52
CA THR A 155 -32.24 29.13 -11.81
C THR A 155 -33.49 28.40 -12.29
N LEU A 156 -34.27 27.83 -11.38
CA LEU A 156 -35.53 27.18 -11.69
C LEU A 156 -36.57 28.21 -12.12
N ASP A 157 -36.73 29.31 -11.38
CA ASP A 157 -37.67 30.39 -11.72
C ASP A 157 -37.27 31.09 -13.04
N ASP A 158 -35.98 31.36 -13.26
CA ASP A 158 -35.48 31.96 -14.50
C ASP A 158 -35.67 31.01 -15.69
N LYS A 159 -35.37 29.72 -15.53
CA LYS A 159 -35.49 28.73 -16.60
C LYS A 159 -36.94 28.34 -16.87
N ILE A 160 -37.79 28.30 -15.85
CA ILE A 160 -39.24 28.13 -15.97
C ILE A 160 -39.83 29.35 -16.66
N SER A 161 -39.48 30.57 -16.24
CA SER A 161 -39.96 31.81 -16.87
C SER A 161 -39.53 31.90 -18.32
N GLN A 162 -38.26 31.63 -18.64
CA GLN A 162 -37.78 31.58 -20.02
C GLN A 162 -38.43 30.47 -20.85
N SER A 163 -38.70 29.31 -20.25
CA SER A 163 -39.39 28.21 -20.93
C SER A 163 -40.86 28.54 -21.17
N PHE A 164 -41.54 29.16 -20.21
CA PHE A 164 -42.92 29.63 -20.38
C PHE A 164 -43.02 30.81 -21.33
N GLU A 165 -42.03 31.70 -21.39
CA GLU A 165 -41.96 32.78 -22.36
C GLU A 165 -41.69 32.23 -23.76
N ALA A 166 -40.79 31.26 -23.92
CA ALA A 166 -40.56 30.57 -25.19
C ALA A 166 -41.78 29.76 -25.63
N VAL A 167 -42.49 29.12 -24.70
CA VAL A 167 -43.74 28.39 -24.97
C VAL A 167 -44.89 29.34 -25.29
N ASN A 168 -45.04 30.46 -24.59
CA ASN A 168 -46.03 31.50 -24.89
C ASN A 168 -45.74 32.18 -26.22
N LYS A 169 -44.46 32.41 -26.56
CA LYS A 169 -44.06 32.94 -27.86
C LYS A 169 -44.34 31.93 -28.97
N ARG A 170 -44.05 30.64 -28.77
CA ARG A 170 -44.43 29.58 -29.71
C ARG A 170 -45.95 29.38 -29.80
N LEU A 171 -46.70 29.54 -28.70
CA LEU A 171 -48.16 29.50 -28.71
C LEU A 171 -48.72 30.73 -29.44
N ALA A 172 -48.16 31.92 -29.23
CA ALA A 172 -48.53 33.12 -29.98
C ALA A 172 -48.21 32.98 -31.47
N GLU A 173 -47.04 32.43 -31.83
CA GLU A 173 -46.66 32.08 -33.21
C GLU A 173 -47.57 30.98 -33.79
N VAL A 174 -48.08 30.05 -32.97
CA VAL A 174 -49.06 29.04 -33.38
C VAL A 174 -50.46 29.64 -33.52
N TYR A 175 -50.85 30.62 -32.69
CA TYR A 175 -52.12 31.34 -32.81
C TYR A 175 -52.10 32.32 -34.00
N GLU A 176 -50.97 32.98 -34.28
CA GLU A 176 -50.72 33.72 -35.52
C GLU A 176 -50.71 32.76 -36.72
N GLY A 177 -50.00 31.63 -36.62
CA GLY A 177 -49.93 30.60 -37.66
C GLY A 177 -51.27 29.91 -37.96
N LEU A 178 -52.17 29.81 -36.98
CA LEU A 178 -53.55 29.36 -37.16
C LEU A 178 -54.44 30.45 -37.78
N GLY A 179 -54.17 31.73 -37.50
CA GLY A 179 -54.78 32.88 -38.20
C GLY A 179 -54.30 33.04 -39.65
N GLU A 180 -53.06 32.63 -39.94
CA GLU A 180 -52.46 32.59 -41.27
C GLU A 180 -52.85 31.36 -42.10
N MET A 181 -53.61 30.40 -41.55
CA MET A 181 -54.14 29.28 -42.35
C MET A 181 -55.12 29.75 -43.46
N LYS A 182 -55.64 30.99 -43.36
CA LYS A 182 -56.38 31.66 -44.45
C LYS A 182 -55.48 32.36 -45.49
N LYS A 183 -54.16 32.40 -45.25
CA LYS A 183 -53.11 33.04 -46.07
C LYS A 183 -51.95 32.10 -46.50
N VAL A 184 -52.03 30.81 -46.21
CA VAL A 184 -51.08 29.76 -46.66
C VAL A 184 -51.00 29.60 -48.19
N ALA A 185 -51.89 30.24 -48.96
CA ALA A 185 -51.81 30.24 -50.42
C ALA A 185 -50.67 31.09 -51.03
N SER A 186 -49.89 31.86 -50.25
CA SER A 186 -48.85 32.75 -50.82
C SER A 186 -47.39 32.36 -50.53
N GLY A 187 -47.10 31.58 -49.48
CA GLY A 187 -45.73 31.24 -49.05
C GLY A 187 -45.03 30.11 -49.83
N VAL A 188 -45.74 29.40 -50.71
CA VAL A 188 -45.18 28.31 -51.53
C VAL A 188 -44.32 28.84 -52.70
N THR A 189 -44.40 30.15 -52.99
CA THR A 189 -43.71 30.77 -54.14
C THR A 189 -42.21 30.96 -53.92
N ASP A 190 -41.74 31.18 -52.68
CA ASP A 190 -40.32 31.41 -52.40
C ASP A 190 -39.50 30.12 -52.25
N LEU A 191 -40.11 29.03 -51.77
CA LEU A 191 -39.51 27.68 -51.84
C LEU A 191 -39.34 27.21 -53.29
N LYS A 192 -40.25 27.58 -54.20
CA LYS A 192 -40.14 27.26 -55.64
C LYS A 192 -38.87 27.86 -56.27
N ASN A 193 -38.41 29.02 -55.79
CA ASN A 193 -37.24 29.73 -56.35
C ASN A 193 -35.90 29.13 -55.92
N VAL A 194 -35.77 28.65 -54.68
CA VAL A 194 -34.55 27.97 -54.18
C VAL A 194 -34.45 26.51 -54.68
N LEU A 195 -35.58 25.91 -55.07
CA LEU A 195 -35.68 24.52 -55.54
C LEU A 195 -35.52 24.36 -57.06
N SER A 196 -35.14 25.38 -57.82
CA SER A 196 -35.08 25.31 -59.30
C SER A 196 -33.85 24.56 -59.85
N ASN A 197 -32.76 24.44 -59.08
CA ASN A 197 -31.51 23.82 -59.53
C ASN A 197 -31.24 22.47 -58.85
N VAL A 198 -31.07 21.40 -59.65
CA VAL A 198 -30.77 20.03 -59.20
C VAL A 198 -29.52 19.96 -58.30
N LYS A 199 -28.49 20.77 -58.57
CA LYS A 199 -27.25 20.76 -57.76
C LYS A 199 -27.44 21.38 -56.38
N THR A 200 -28.10 22.53 -56.30
CA THR A 200 -28.40 23.23 -55.03
C THR A 200 -29.25 22.36 -54.11
N ARG A 201 -30.16 21.58 -54.70
CA ARG A 201 -31.02 20.61 -54.00
C ARG A 201 -30.24 19.47 -53.35
N GLY A 202 -29.29 18.85 -54.08
CA GLY A 202 -28.43 17.81 -53.52
C GLY A 202 -27.59 18.32 -52.36
N ILE A 203 -26.94 19.48 -52.55
CA ILE A 203 -26.11 20.12 -51.52
C ILE A 203 -26.91 20.45 -50.26
N MET A 204 -28.13 20.98 -50.38
CA MET A 204 -28.97 21.28 -49.22
C MET A 204 -29.32 20.03 -48.41
N GLY A 205 -29.65 18.93 -49.11
CA GLY A 205 -29.93 17.65 -48.45
C GLY A 205 -28.71 17.07 -47.74
N GLU A 206 -27.51 17.21 -48.33
CA GLU A 206 -26.25 16.81 -47.70
C GLU A 206 -25.93 17.67 -46.47
N ILE A 207 -26.11 18.99 -46.54
CA ILE A 207 -25.89 19.91 -45.40
C ILE A 207 -26.81 19.56 -44.23
N GLN A 208 -28.09 19.31 -44.51
CA GLN A 208 -29.05 18.95 -43.47
C GLN A 208 -28.69 17.61 -42.81
N LEU A 209 -28.31 16.62 -43.62
CA LEU A 209 -27.86 15.33 -43.12
C LEU A 209 -26.57 15.46 -42.28
N ALA A 210 -25.62 16.29 -42.73
CA ALA A 210 -24.40 16.60 -41.99
C ALA A 210 -24.70 17.22 -40.61
N SER A 211 -25.62 18.19 -40.54
CA SER A 211 -26.04 18.82 -39.28
C SER A 211 -26.58 17.77 -38.31
N ILE A 212 -27.53 16.94 -38.77
CA ILE A 212 -28.14 15.89 -37.95
C ILE A 212 -27.10 14.88 -37.45
N LEU A 213 -26.17 14.45 -38.33
CA LEU A 213 -25.12 13.52 -37.96
C LEU A 213 -24.15 14.12 -36.93
N SER A 214 -23.68 15.35 -37.16
CA SER A 214 -22.70 16.02 -36.29
C SER A 214 -23.26 16.45 -34.93
N GLU A 215 -24.58 16.72 -34.82
CA GLU A 215 -25.23 17.01 -33.55
C GLU A 215 -25.39 15.77 -32.66
N ILE A 216 -25.52 14.58 -33.26
CA ILE A 216 -25.85 13.34 -32.53
C ILE A 216 -24.64 12.41 -32.38
N LEU A 217 -23.80 12.29 -33.41
CA LEU A 217 -22.65 11.40 -33.43
C LEU A 217 -21.34 12.18 -33.29
N ALA A 218 -20.35 11.55 -32.63
CA ALA A 218 -18.99 12.09 -32.61
C ALA A 218 -18.35 11.95 -34.01
N PRO A 219 -17.43 12.87 -34.40
CA PRO A 219 -16.78 12.85 -35.72
C PRO A 219 -16.13 11.52 -36.08
N GLU A 220 -15.65 10.75 -35.09
CA GLU A 220 -15.02 9.46 -35.31
C GLU A 220 -16.03 8.37 -35.69
N GLN A 221 -17.32 8.55 -35.36
CA GLN A 221 -18.38 7.55 -35.52
C GLN A 221 -19.04 7.58 -36.90
N PHE A 222 -18.74 8.59 -37.73
CA PHE A 222 -19.20 8.64 -39.11
C PHE A 222 -18.06 9.06 -40.05
N ALA A 223 -18.32 9.04 -41.34
CA ALA A 223 -17.43 9.53 -42.38
C ALA A 223 -18.25 10.17 -43.49
N GLU A 224 -17.74 11.25 -44.05
CA GLU A 224 -18.34 11.99 -45.16
C GLU A 224 -17.61 11.65 -46.46
N GLN A 225 -18.34 11.56 -47.57
CA GLN A 225 -17.77 11.40 -48.92
C GLN A 225 -16.74 10.25 -49.01
N VAL A 226 -17.07 9.12 -48.40
CA VAL A 226 -16.16 7.99 -48.18
C VAL A 226 -16.35 6.88 -49.21
N VAL A 227 -15.24 6.28 -49.64
CA VAL A 227 -15.25 5.04 -50.43
C VAL A 227 -15.40 3.86 -49.47
N LEU A 228 -16.53 3.15 -49.59
CA LEU A 228 -16.90 2.07 -48.67
C LEU A 228 -16.13 0.77 -48.91
N VAL A 229 -15.73 0.51 -50.16
CA VAL A 229 -15.06 -0.73 -50.57
C VAL A 229 -13.71 -0.42 -51.20
N PRO A 230 -12.62 -1.03 -50.71
CA PRO A 230 -11.30 -0.88 -51.32
C PRO A 230 -11.32 -1.23 -52.82
N GLY A 231 -10.83 -0.32 -53.67
CA GLY A 231 -10.78 -0.51 -55.12
C GLY A 231 -12.02 -0.06 -55.90
N LYS A 232 -13.09 0.38 -55.22
CA LYS A 232 -14.20 1.12 -55.85
C LYS A 232 -13.93 2.63 -55.83
N ASN A 233 -14.61 3.36 -56.71
CA ASN A 233 -14.50 4.82 -56.81
C ASN A 233 -15.78 5.54 -56.40
N GLU A 234 -16.89 4.83 -56.18
CA GLU A 234 -18.11 5.45 -55.70
C GLU A 234 -17.95 5.88 -54.25
N LYS A 235 -18.23 7.16 -54.00
CA LYS A 235 -18.30 7.74 -52.66
C LYS A 235 -19.76 7.82 -52.24
N VAL A 236 -20.04 7.36 -51.03
CA VAL A 236 -21.34 7.61 -50.39
C VAL A 236 -21.29 8.97 -49.70
N ASP A 237 -22.42 9.67 -49.66
CA ASP A 237 -22.51 10.98 -49.01
C ASP A 237 -22.05 10.88 -47.55
N PHE A 238 -22.62 9.92 -46.79
CA PHE A 238 -22.25 9.66 -45.42
C PHE A 238 -22.24 8.16 -45.11
N ALA A 239 -21.42 7.76 -44.14
CA ALA A 239 -21.41 6.40 -43.62
C ALA A 239 -21.21 6.38 -42.12
N VAL A 240 -22.13 5.73 -41.38
CA VAL A 240 -21.97 5.51 -39.94
C VAL A 240 -21.11 4.28 -39.71
N LYS A 241 -20.09 4.41 -38.84
CA LYS A 241 -19.16 3.33 -38.50
C LYS A 241 -19.76 2.46 -37.41
N LEU A 242 -20.15 1.24 -37.78
CA LEU A 242 -20.64 0.23 -36.86
C LEU A 242 -19.52 -0.74 -36.45
N PRO A 243 -19.55 -1.26 -35.22
CA PRO A 243 -18.67 -2.35 -34.82
C PRO A 243 -19.01 -3.63 -35.59
N GLY A 244 -18.03 -4.23 -36.25
CA GLY A 244 -18.20 -5.52 -36.92
C GLY A 244 -18.03 -6.71 -35.95
N ALA A 245 -18.16 -7.92 -36.51
CA ALA A 245 -18.07 -9.18 -35.77
C ALA A 245 -16.71 -9.48 -35.11
N SER A 246 -15.69 -8.67 -35.38
CA SER A 246 -14.38 -8.72 -34.72
C SER A 246 -13.99 -7.32 -34.28
N ALA A 247 -13.31 -7.20 -33.13
CA ALA A 247 -13.02 -5.93 -32.47
C ALA A 247 -12.31 -4.88 -33.36
N ASP A 248 -11.62 -5.35 -34.40
CA ASP A 248 -10.82 -4.56 -35.36
C ASP A 248 -11.48 -4.35 -36.73
N LYS A 249 -12.68 -4.88 -36.98
CA LYS A 249 -13.38 -4.69 -38.26
C LYS A 249 -14.54 -3.70 -38.09
N THR A 250 -14.42 -2.54 -38.73
CA THR A 250 -15.52 -1.57 -38.85
C THR A 250 -16.40 -1.95 -40.04
N VAL A 251 -17.71 -1.97 -39.83
CA VAL A 251 -18.72 -2.13 -40.89
C VAL A 251 -19.39 -0.78 -41.10
N TYR A 252 -19.55 -0.36 -42.35
CA TYR A 252 -20.18 0.93 -42.64
C TYR A 252 -21.69 0.77 -42.88
N LEU A 253 -22.51 1.63 -42.27
CA LEU A 253 -23.90 1.84 -42.62
C LEU A 253 -24.00 2.99 -43.62
N PRO A 254 -24.25 2.72 -44.91
CA PRO A 254 -24.30 3.75 -45.94
C PRO A 254 -25.55 4.61 -45.79
N ILE A 255 -25.40 5.93 -45.90
CA ILE A 255 -26.49 6.90 -45.89
C ILE A 255 -26.30 7.84 -47.08
N ASP A 256 -27.28 7.89 -47.96
CA ASP A 256 -27.21 8.66 -49.20
C ASP A 256 -28.45 9.54 -49.32
N SER A 257 -28.24 10.83 -49.62
CA SER A 257 -29.30 11.83 -49.69
C SER A 257 -29.90 11.85 -51.09
N LYS A 258 -31.22 11.66 -51.19
CA LYS A 258 -31.93 11.64 -52.47
C LYS A 258 -33.13 12.56 -52.41
N PHE A 259 -33.23 13.44 -53.40
CA PHE A 259 -34.35 14.35 -53.55
C PHE A 259 -34.86 14.40 -54.99
N PRO A 260 -35.91 13.62 -55.35
CA PRO A 260 -36.61 13.73 -56.63
C PRO A 260 -37.52 14.97 -56.65
N GLY A 261 -36.90 16.16 -56.54
CA GLY A 261 -37.59 17.43 -56.32
C GLY A 261 -38.58 17.79 -57.42
N ASP A 262 -38.23 17.55 -58.69
CA ASP A 262 -39.11 17.87 -59.82
C ASP A 262 -40.37 17.01 -59.83
N THR A 263 -40.22 15.70 -59.58
CA THR A 263 -41.34 14.76 -59.54
C THR A 263 -42.23 15.01 -58.33
N TYR A 264 -41.64 15.35 -57.18
CA TYR A 264 -42.38 15.74 -55.98
C TYR A 264 -43.12 17.07 -56.16
N ALA A 265 -42.48 18.10 -56.71
CA ALA A 265 -43.10 19.39 -56.97
C ALA A 265 -44.28 19.27 -57.95
N ASN A 266 -44.13 18.47 -59.02
CA ASN A 266 -45.21 18.20 -59.97
C ASN A 266 -46.41 17.51 -59.30
N LEU A 267 -46.17 16.60 -58.36
CA LEU A 267 -47.24 15.96 -57.58
C LEU A 267 -47.94 16.97 -56.67
N MET A 268 -47.19 17.87 -56.01
CA MET A 268 -47.78 18.93 -55.18
C MET A 268 -48.66 19.88 -56.00
N SER A 269 -48.21 20.32 -57.18
CA SER A 269 -49.03 21.13 -58.07
C SER A 269 -50.27 20.40 -58.59
N ALA A 270 -50.21 19.09 -58.80
CA ALA A 270 -51.39 18.29 -59.14
C ALA A 270 -52.40 18.24 -57.99
N TYR A 271 -51.93 18.15 -56.73
CA TYR A 271 -52.80 18.26 -55.55
C TYR A 271 -53.48 19.64 -55.45
N GLU A 272 -52.76 20.72 -55.76
CA GLU A 272 -53.32 22.08 -55.78
C GLU A 272 -54.41 22.25 -56.84
N ASN A 273 -54.22 21.65 -58.02
CA ASN A 273 -55.18 21.72 -59.12
C ASN A 273 -56.41 20.82 -58.91
N GLY A 274 -56.31 19.79 -58.05
CA GLY A 274 -57.42 18.91 -57.68
C GLY A 274 -57.84 17.89 -58.75
N ASP A 275 -57.05 17.70 -59.81
CA ASP A 275 -57.31 16.69 -60.84
C ASP A 275 -56.87 15.30 -60.38
N VAL A 276 -57.86 14.43 -60.15
CA VAL A 276 -57.65 13.07 -59.62
C VAL A 276 -56.80 12.20 -60.55
N ASP A 277 -56.93 12.36 -61.86
CA ASP A 277 -56.19 11.53 -62.82
C ASP A 277 -54.75 12.03 -63.00
N ASP A 278 -54.54 13.35 -62.98
CA ASP A 278 -53.19 13.92 -62.98
C ASP A 278 -52.42 13.53 -61.69
N ILE A 279 -53.07 13.62 -60.52
CA ILE A 279 -52.49 13.19 -59.23
C ILE A 279 -52.01 11.73 -59.31
N LYS A 280 -52.84 10.82 -59.85
CA LYS A 280 -52.46 9.40 -60.00
C LYS A 280 -51.24 9.23 -60.90
N GLN A 281 -51.18 9.93 -62.03
CA GLN A 281 -50.05 9.84 -62.95
C GLN A 281 -48.77 10.39 -62.31
N LYS A 282 -48.82 11.57 -61.68
CA LYS A 282 -47.65 12.14 -60.98
C LYS A 282 -47.18 11.27 -59.82
N ARG A 283 -48.10 10.63 -59.09
CA ARG A 283 -47.78 9.68 -58.02
C ARG A 283 -47.01 8.48 -58.56
N ILE A 284 -47.43 7.88 -59.68
CA ILE A 284 -46.72 6.75 -60.31
C ILE A 284 -45.29 7.16 -60.72
N LEU A 285 -45.13 8.37 -61.28
CA LEU A 285 -43.81 8.87 -61.65
C LEU A 285 -42.90 9.03 -60.43
N LEU A 286 -43.42 9.56 -59.32
CA LEU A 286 -42.64 9.70 -58.09
C LEU A 286 -42.23 8.35 -57.51
N VAL A 287 -43.14 7.37 -57.51
CA VAL A 287 -42.84 5.99 -57.10
C VAL A 287 -41.69 5.41 -57.91
N ASN A 288 -41.73 5.53 -59.23
CA ASN A 288 -40.70 4.98 -60.10
C ASN A 288 -39.34 5.64 -59.87
N GLU A 289 -39.30 6.96 -59.66
CA GLU A 289 -38.04 7.66 -59.40
C GLU A 289 -37.46 7.26 -58.03
N ILE A 290 -38.30 7.14 -56.99
CA ILE A 290 -37.87 6.67 -55.67
C ILE A 290 -37.28 5.25 -55.74
N LYS A 291 -37.93 4.33 -56.47
CA LYS A 291 -37.41 2.97 -56.68
C LYS A 291 -36.07 2.98 -57.41
N LYS A 292 -35.91 3.85 -58.40
CA LYS A 292 -34.64 4.01 -59.14
C LYS A 292 -33.53 4.54 -58.23
N CYS A 293 -33.83 5.51 -57.36
CA CYS A 293 -32.90 5.99 -56.34
C CYS A 293 -32.48 4.86 -55.39
N ALA A 294 -33.43 4.09 -54.87
CA ALA A 294 -33.15 2.96 -53.98
C ALA A 294 -32.30 1.88 -54.68
N LYS A 295 -32.61 1.55 -55.94
CA LYS A 295 -31.80 0.62 -56.73
C LYS A 295 -30.36 1.12 -56.92
N SER A 296 -30.17 2.41 -57.21
CA SER A 296 -28.84 3.02 -57.33
C SER A 296 -28.06 2.92 -56.02
N ILE A 297 -28.70 3.14 -54.87
CA ILE A 297 -28.08 2.99 -53.54
C ILE A 297 -27.68 1.54 -53.29
N HIS A 298 -28.59 0.60 -53.58
CA HIS A 298 -28.35 -0.84 -53.43
C HIS A 298 -27.12 -1.29 -54.22
N ASP A 299 -27.12 -1.05 -55.54
CA ASP A 299 -26.08 -1.53 -56.46
C ASP A 299 -24.69 -0.95 -56.14
N LYS A 300 -24.65 0.28 -55.62
CA LYS A 300 -23.39 0.98 -55.33
C LYS A 300 -22.83 0.68 -53.95
N TYR A 301 -23.68 0.64 -52.93
CA TYR A 301 -23.22 0.77 -51.53
C TYR A 301 -23.53 -0.44 -50.64
N ILE A 302 -24.41 -1.37 -51.03
CA ILE A 302 -24.73 -2.54 -50.18
C ILE A 302 -23.83 -3.71 -50.56
N ILE A 303 -22.69 -3.82 -49.86
CA ILE A 303 -21.62 -4.79 -50.14
C ILE A 303 -21.08 -5.39 -48.82
N PRO A 304 -21.78 -6.35 -48.20
CA PRO A 304 -21.23 -7.13 -47.10
C PRO A 304 -19.96 -7.89 -47.54
N PRO A 305 -18.90 -8.00 -46.71
CA PRO A 305 -18.84 -7.63 -45.29
C PRO A 305 -18.35 -6.18 -45.02
N TYR A 306 -18.12 -5.36 -46.05
CA TYR A 306 -17.62 -3.99 -45.86
C TYR A 306 -18.70 -3.04 -45.34
N THR A 307 -19.94 -3.27 -45.75
CA THR A 307 -21.11 -2.50 -45.33
C THR A 307 -22.17 -3.38 -44.68
N THR A 308 -23.16 -2.75 -44.07
CA THR A 308 -24.40 -3.41 -43.63
C THR A 308 -25.13 -4.05 -44.82
N ASP A 309 -26.02 -4.98 -44.51
CA ASP A 309 -26.92 -5.66 -45.45
C ASP A 309 -28.07 -4.77 -45.93
N PHE A 310 -28.18 -3.56 -45.39
CA PHE A 310 -29.10 -2.50 -45.80
C PHE A 310 -28.41 -1.14 -45.83
N ALA A 311 -29.02 -0.17 -46.50
CA ALA A 311 -28.61 1.24 -46.49
C ALA A 311 -29.77 2.16 -46.13
N ILE A 312 -29.47 3.43 -45.83
CA ILE A 312 -30.48 4.46 -45.57
C ILE A 312 -30.53 5.43 -46.75
N MET A 313 -31.73 5.62 -47.30
CA MET A 313 -32.03 6.71 -48.21
C MET A 313 -32.63 7.87 -47.41
N PHE A 314 -31.86 8.95 -47.30
CA PHE A 314 -32.29 10.15 -46.60
C PHE A 314 -33.11 11.05 -47.53
N LEU A 315 -34.30 11.44 -47.07
CA LEU A 315 -35.21 12.33 -47.77
C LEU A 315 -35.27 13.66 -47.00
N PRO A 316 -34.68 14.77 -47.50
CA PRO A 316 -34.47 15.99 -46.70
C PRO A 316 -35.75 16.75 -46.32
N PHE A 317 -36.88 16.43 -46.95
CA PHE A 317 -38.16 17.05 -46.65
C PHE A 317 -39.10 16.04 -45.99
N GLU A 318 -39.61 16.40 -44.82
CA GLU A 318 -40.54 15.56 -44.06
C GLU A 318 -41.82 15.26 -44.87
N GLY A 319 -42.29 16.22 -45.68
CA GLY A 319 -43.45 16.02 -46.57
C GLY A 319 -43.21 14.97 -47.65
N LEU A 320 -42.00 14.93 -48.24
CA LEU A 320 -41.63 13.89 -49.20
C LEU A 320 -41.55 12.52 -48.51
N TYR A 321 -40.95 12.46 -47.32
CA TYR A 321 -40.92 11.24 -46.51
C TYR A 321 -42.34 10.73 -46.22
N ALA A 322 -43.23 11.60 -45.75
CA ALA A 322 -44.62 11.25 -45.46
C ALA A 322 -45.35 10.73 -46.72
N GLU A 323 -45.13 11.34 -47.87
CA GLU A 323 -45.77 10.92 -49.13
C GLU A 323 -45.26 9.53 -49.58
N VAL A 324 -43.97 9.24 -49.42
CA VAL A 324 -43.41 7.89 -49.68
C VAL A 324 -43.98 6.84 -48.72
N VAL A 325 -44.14 7.19 -47.43
CA VAL A 325 -44.77 6.30 -46.43
C VAL A 325 -46.24 6.06 -46.76
N ASN A 326 -47.00 7.10 -47.09
CA ASN A 326 -48.43 7.01 -47.44
C ASN A 326 -48.68 6.15 -48.69
N MET A 327 -47.70 6.05 -49.59
CA MET A 327 -47.75 5.17 -50.77
C MET A 327 -47.40 3.70 -50.45
N GLY A 328 -47.02 3.38 -49.22
CA GLY A 328 -46.63 2.03 -48.82
C GLY A 328 -45.29 1.57 -49.42
N LEU A 329 -44.41 2.49 -49.83
CA LEU A 329 -43.14 2.13 -50.45
C LEU A 329 -42.10 1.61 -49.46
N VAL A 330 -42.26 1.85 -48.16
CA VAL A 330 -41.29 1.44 -47.12
C VAL A 330 -40.94 -0.05 -47.22
N GLU A 331 -41.96 -0.91 -47.21
CA GLU A 331 -41.77 -2.36 -47.25
C GLU A 331 -41.19 -2.84 -48.59
N ASP A 332 -41.66 -2.24 -49.69
CA ASP A 332 -41.18 -2.57 -51.04
C ASP A 332 -39.69 -2.26 -51.20
N LEU A 333 -39.27 -1.07 -50.74
CA LEU A 333 -37.88 -0.63 -50.83
C LEU A 333 -36.95 -1.45 -49.93
N GLN A 334 -37.41 -1.77 -48.72
CA GLN A 334 -36.66 -2.60 -47.78
C GLN A 334 -36.52 -4.03 -48.30
N LYS A 335 -37.60 -4.63 -48.83
CA LYS A 335 -37.59 -6.02 -49.31
C LYS A 335 -36.77 -6.19 -50.58
N ASN A 336 -36.98 -5.32 -51.58
CA ASN A 336 -36.43 -5.49 -52.91
C ASN A 336 -35.05 -4.86 -53.10
N TYR A 337 -34.75 -3.77 -52.38
CA TYR A 337 -33.48 -3.04 -52.52
C TYR A 337 -32.67 -3.01 -51.23
N LYS A 338 -33.18 -3.53 -50.11
CA LYS A 338 -32.52 -3.42 -48.80
C LYS A 338 -32.25 -1.95 -48.42
N VAL A 339 -33.14 -1.04 -48.80
CA VAL A 339 -33.02 0.39 -48.50
C VAL A 339 -34.14 0.79 -47.54
N ASN A 340 -33.76 1.31 -46.38
CA ASN A 340 -34.67 1.94 -45.45
C ASN A 340 -34.74 3.44 -45.74
N ILE A 341 -35.92 4.04 -45.61
CA ILE A 341 -36.09 5.48 -45.80
C ILE A 341 -36.12 6.22 -44.47
N ALA A 342 -35.57 7.43 -44.44
CA ALA A 342 -35.63 8.30 -43.27
C ALA A 342 -35.79 9.76 -43.67
N GLY A 343 -36.78 10.45 -43.09
CA GLY A 343 -36.84 11.92 -43.06
C GLY A 343 -35.97 12.50 -41.95
N PRO A 344 -35.82 13.84 -41.84
CA PRO A 344 -35.05 14.51 -40.78
C PRO A 344 -35.40 14.03 -39.37
N SER A 345 -36.70 13.93 -39.05
CA SER A 345 -37.17 13.53 -37.71
C SER A 345 -36.80 12.07 -37.39
N THR A 346 -37.03 11.19 -38.36
CA THR A 346 -36.82 9.74 -38.24
C THR A 346 -35.33 9.42 -38.22
N MET A 347 -34.53 10.14 -38.99
CA MET A 347 -33.06 10.01 -38.99
C MET A 347 -32.49 10.39 -37.63
N ALA A 348 -32.92 11.52 -37.05
CA ALA A 348 -32.50 11.93 -35.72
C ALA A 348 -32.88 10.88 -34.65
N ALA A 349 -34.11 10.34 -34.70
CA ALA A 349 -34.54 9.29 -33.78
C ALA A 349 -33.74 7.98 -33.95
N MET A 350 -33.45 7.58 -35.19
CA MET A 350 -32.66 6.39 -35.48
C MET A 350 -31.22 6.54 -35.00
N LEU A 351 -30.59 7.69 -35.23
CA LEU A 351 -29.23 7.97 -34.78
C LEU A 351 -29.13 8.03 -33.26
N ASN A 352 -30.08 8.66 -32.56
CA ASN A 352 -30.13 8.65 -31.10
C ASN A 352 -30.21 7.22 -30.54
N SER A 353 -31.01 6.37 -31.21
CA SER A 353 -31.12 4.95 -30.84
C SER A 353 -29.79 4.21 -31.04
N LEU A 354 -29.09 4.47 -32.15
CA LEU A 354 -27.75 3.93 -32.41
C LEU A 354 -26.69 4.46 -31.43
N GLN A 355 -26.79 5.73 -31.04
CA GLN A 355 -25.87 6.39 -30.10
C GLN A 355 -25.87 5.67 -28.74
N MET A 356 -27.03 5.22 -28.25
CA MET A 356 -27.13 4.45 -27.01
C MET A 356 -26.45 3.07 -27.12
N GLY A 357 -26.52 2.45 -28.30
CA GLY A 357 -25.76 1.24 -28.63
C GLY A 357 -24.25 1.45 -28.60
N PHE A 358 -23.77 2.54 -29.21
CA PHE A 358 -22.34 2.87 -29.19
C PHE A 358 -21.81 3.20 -27.80
N ARG A 359 -22.58 3.92 -26.97
CA ARG A 359 -22.21 4.21 -25.58
C ARG A 359 -22.02 2.92 -24.78
N THR A 360 -22.96 1.98 -24.92
CA THR A 360 -22.87 0.66 -24.27
C THR A 360 -21.62 -0.10 -24.70
N LEU A 361 -21.32 -0.12 -26.00
CA LEU A 361 -20.14 -0.80 -26.52
C LEU A 361 -18.82 -0.14 -26.06
N ALA A 362 -18.77 1.20 -26.03
CA ALA A 362 -17.60 1.94 -25.57
C ALA A 362 -17.29 1.62 -24.09
N ILE A 363 -18.33 1.49 -23.25
CA ILE A 363 -18.21 1.06 -21.85
C ILE A 363 -17.65 -0.37 -21.77
N GLN A 364 -18.14 -1.29 -22.61
CA GLN A 364 -17.63 -2.66 -22.66
C GLN A 364 -16.15 -2.73 -23.07
N LYS A 365 -15.73 -1.98 -24.10
CA LYS A 365 -14.32 -1.92 -24.52
C LYS A 365 -13.40 -1.41 -23.41
N LYS A 366 -13.79 -0.32 -22.73
CA LYS A 366 -13.02 0.20 -21.58
C LYS A 366 -12.94 -0.78 -20.43
N SER A 367 -14.00 -1.56 -20.19
CA SER A 367 -14.00 -2.62 -19.16
C SER A 367 -13.04 -3.75 -19.50
N GLY A 368 -12.89 -4.10 -20.79
CA GLY A 368 -11.89 -5.06 -21.26
C GLY A 368 -10.45 -4.55 -21.11
N GLU A 369 -10.22 -3.26 -21.33
CA GLU A 369 -8.92 -2.61 -21.12
C GLU A 369 -8.51 -2.62 -19.63
N VAL A 370 -9.44 -2.33 -18.73
CA VAL A 370 -9.24 -2.48 -17.28
C VAL A 370 -8.84 -3.92 -16.93
N TRP A 371 -9.49 -4.92 -17.52
CA TRP A 371 -9.13 -6.32 -17.31
C TRP A 371 -7.69 -6.65 -17.73
N LYS A 372 -7.24 -6.09 -18.86
CA LYS A 372 -5.86 -6.27 -19.34
C LYS A 372 -4.84 -5.60 -18.42
N ILE A 373 -5.17 -4.44 -17.87
CA ILE A 373 -4.34 -3.75 -16.87
C ILE A 373 -4.26 -4.58 -15.58
N LEU A 374 -5.39 -5.13 -15.13
CA LEU A 374 -5.45 -6.01 -13.96
C LEU A 374 -4.65 -7.31 -14.17
N GLU A 375 -4.68 -7.88 -15.37
CA GLU A 375 -3.87 -9.06 -15.71
C GLU A 375 -2.36 -8.73 -15.67
N SER A 376 -1.96 -7.57 -16.21
CA SER A 376 -0.58 -7.09 -16.10
C SER A 376 -0.16 -6.86 -14.64
N ALA A 377 -1.04 -6.26 -13.83
CA ALA A 377 -0.78 -6.03 -12.41
C ALA A 377 -0.67 -7.36 -11.63
N LYS A 378 -1.51 -8.36 -11.95
CA LYS A 378 -1.42 -9.70 -11.36
C LYS A 378 -0.04 -10.33 -11.61
N LYS A 379 0.48 -10.20 -12.84
CA LYS A 379 1.81 -10.72 -13.20
C LYS A 379 2.95 -10.03 -12.46
N GLU A 380 2.84 -8.72 -12.24
CA GLU A 380 3.75 -7.95 -11.36
C GLU A 380 3.71 -8.48 -9.92
N PHE A 381 2.52 -8.75 -9.37
CA PHE A 381 2.38 -9.32 -8.03
C PHE A 381 2.98 -10.73 -7.90
N GLU A 382 2.79 -11.61 -8.90
CA GLU A 382 3.43 -12.93 -8.94
C GLU A 382 4.96 -12.80 -8.93
N THR A 383 5.50 -11.84 -9.69
CA THR A 383 6.95 -11.57 -9.72
C THR A 383 7.46 -11.04 -8.37
N PHE A 384 6.68 -10.18 -7.70
CA PHE A 384 6.99 -9.65 -6.38
C PHE A 384 6.95 -10.74 -5.30
N GLU A 385 5.98 -11.65 -5.37
CA GLU A 385 5.88 -12.83 -4.50
C GLU A 385 7.14 -13.71 -4.59
N ASP A 386 7.62 -13.96 -5.82
CA ASP A 386 8.86 -14.71 -6.05
C ASP A 386 10.09 -14.04 -5.41
N VAL A 387 10.19 -12.72 -5.49
CA VAL A 387 11.28 -11.94 -4.86
C VAL A 387 11.19 -11.99 -3.34
N LEU A 388 9.98 -11.87 -2.77
CA LEU A 388 9.76 -12.01 -1.33
C LEU A 388 10.13 -13.40 -0.83
N ASN A 389 9.74 -14.45 -1.55
CA ASN A 389 10.09 -15.84 -1.21
C ASN A 389 11.60 -16.07 -1.23
N LYS A 390 12.31 -15.54 -2.25
CA LYS A 390 13.79 -15.58 -2.29
C LYS A 390 14.41 -14.82 -1.12
N THR A 391 13.88 -13.66 -0.77
CA THR A 391 14.36 -12.85 0.36
C THR A 391 14.17 -13.58 1.68
N ARG A 392 13.00 -14.19 1.90
CA ARG A 392 12.73 -15.04 3.06
C ARG A 392 13.70 -16.21 3.18
N SER A 393 14.00 -16.87 2.06
CA SER A 393 14.98 -17.96 2.03
C SER A 393 16.39 -17.48 2.41
N ARG A 394 16.83 -16.32 1.91
CA ARG A 394 18.12 -15.72 2.28
C ARG A 394 18.19 -15.35 3.76
N LEU A 395 17.11 -14.81 4.33
CA LEU A 395 17.05 -14.50 5.75
C LEU A 395 17.18 -15.76 6.62
N ARG A 396 16.53 -16.88 6.23
CA ARG A 396 16.72 -18.16 6.92
C ARG A 396 18.16 -18.67 6.83
N GLN A 397 18.78 -18.57 5.66
CA GLN A 397 20.20 -18.95 5.51
C GLN A 397 21.11 -18.08 6.38
N ALA A 398 20.87 -16.76 6.42
CA ALA A 398 21.62 -15.85 7.26
C ALA A 398 21.46 -16.20 8.75
N ASP A 399 20.24 -16.56 9.18
CA ASP A 399 19.94 -17.00 10.56
C ASP A 399 20.70 -18.30 10.91
N GLU A 400 20.69 -19.30 10.02
CA GLU A 400 21.45 -20.55 10.19
C GLU A 400 22.97 -20.33 10.26
N GLU A 401 23.51 -19.40 9.45
CA GLU A 401 24.93 -19.01 9.52
C GLU A 401 25.26 -18.32 10.84
N LEU A 402 24.37 -17.47 11.34
CA LEU A 402 24.49 -16.79 12.63
C LEU A 402 24.49 -17.79 13.79
N GLU A 403 23.61 -18.80 13.76
CA GLU A 403 23.63 -19.91 14.73
C GLU A 403 24.95 -20.70 14.71
N LYS A 404 25.50 -20.99 13.52
CA LYS A 404 26.81 -21.67 13.42
C LYS A 404 27.94 -20.83 14.02
N LEU A 405 27.96 -19.53 13.71
CA LEU A 405 28.98 -18.60 14.21
C LEU A 405 28.90 -18.42 15.72
N ILE A 406 27.71 -18.14 16.26
CA ILE A 406 27.52 -17.94 17.70
C ILE A 406 27.64 -19.26 18.44
N GLY A 407 27.04 -20.34 17.94
CA GLY A 407 26.98 -21.61 18.64
C GLY A 407 28.31 -22.35 18.67
N VAL A 408 28.88 -22.64 17.50
CA VAL A 408 30.05 -23.54 17.38
C VAL A 408 31.34 -22.79 17.67
N ARG A 409 31.49 -21.57 17.14
CA ARG A 409 32.75 -20.80 17.26
C ARG A 409 32.93 -20.27 18.68
N THR A 410 31.87 -19.77 19.32
CA THR A 410 31.93 -19.36 20.75
C THR A 410 32.21 -20.54 21.67
N ARG A 411 31.61 -21.72 21.44
CA ARG A 411 31.94 -22.94 22.19
C ARG A 411 33.39 -23.39 21.99
N ALA A 412 33.91 -23.31 20.76
CA ALA A 412 35.30 -23.64 20.47
C ALA A 412 36.29 -22.64 21.09
N ILE A 413 35.96 -21.35 21.10
CA ILE A 413 36.73 -20.29 21.75
C ILE A 413 36.73 -20.48 23.28
N ASN A 414 35.56 -20.70 23.89
CA ASN A 414 35.46 -20.97 25.32
C ASN A 414 36.26 -22.22 25.71
N ARG A 415 36.17 -23.32 24.95
CA ARG A 415 36.95 -24.54 25.21
C ARG A 415 38.48 -24.30 25.12
N LYS A 416 38.95 -23.46 24.19
CA LYS A 416 40.36 -23.09 24.11
C LYS A 416 40.78 -22.18 25.27
N LEU A 417 39.94 -21.24 25.69
CA LEU A 417 40.20 -20.38 26.85
C LEU A 417 40.26 -21.19 28.15
N THR A 418 39.37 -22.17 28.33
CA THR A 418 39.39 -23.07 29.50
C THR A 418 40.67 -23.91 29.55
N ASN A 419 41.19 -24.36 28.40
CA ASN A 419 42.45 -25.10 28.33
C ASN A 419 43.68 -24.24 28.66
N VAL A 420 43.63 -22.93 28.45
CA VAL A 420 44.74 -22.02 28.79
C VAL A 420 44.74 -21.72 30.30
N THR A 421 43.58 -21.66 30.96
CA THR A 421 43.50 -21.50 32.43
C THR A 421 43.96 -22.73 33.24
N VAL A 422 44.12 -23.90 32.61
CA VAL A 422 44.58 -25.13 33.30
C VAL A 422 46.11 -25.26 33.27
N LEU A 423 46.83 -24.43 32.51
CA LEU A 423 48.28 -24.51 32.33
C LEU A 423 49.10 -23.66 33.32
N ASP A 424 48.47 -22.98 34.30
CA ASP A 424 49.13 -22.09 35.27
C ASP A 424 49.12 -22.63 36.73
N GLU A 425 48.82 -23.91 36.98
CA GLU A 425 49.16 -24.52 38.28
C GLU A 425 50.60 -25.07 38.26
N PRO A 426 51.53 -24.52 39.07
CA PRO A 426 52.89 -25.03 39.14
C PRO A 426 52.91 -26.38 39.85
N GLN A 427 53.35 -27.43 39.14
CA GLN A 427 53.74 -28.69 39.76
C GLN A 427 55.05 -28.49 40.54
N GLU A 428 54.99 -28.52 41.87
CA GLU A 428 56.16 -28.80 42.71
C GLU A 428 56.64 -30.23 42.43
N LEU A 429 57.93 -30.36 42.09
CA LEU A 429 58.66 -31.62 41.94
C LEU A 429 59.38 -31.93 43.26
N ASP A 430 59.15 -33.15 43.78
CA ASP A 430 59.87 -33.83 44.86
C ASP A 430 61.40 -33.89 44.65
#